data_AF-A0A7H8THA3-F1
#
_entry.id   AF-A0A7H8THA3-F1
#
_cell.length_a   1.000
_cell.length_b   1.000
_cell.length_c   1.000
_cell.angle_alpha   90.00
_cell.angle_beta   90.00
_cell.angle_gamma   90.00
#
_symmetry.space_group_name_H-M   'P 1'
#
loop_
_entity.id
_entity.type
_entity.pdbx_description
1 polymer ?
#
loop_
_entity_poly.entity_id
_entity_poly.type
_entity_poly.pdbx_seq_one_letter_code
_entity_poly.pdbx_strand_id
1 'polypeptide(L)'
;MTESVRAPEKGANVWGQAIAAVAMVTALGGGLWAYGQTSESSGPPPATCSDETPGKPTGRVTGAQLCEALLRPDLAELLGTPAEDAKTASGSDGSVGLSGGKDIPMPSAEVEFDTYTVTLSATYDDLPVAGSESLLRDAEKRTVLGRPAVLYSDRTIRIAFRLDGGDADSGPGVPLRSLMVAKDAKDGGGSFDVTLWRADGMVPDDAVLLRLAEKVLPTVPGWTAGS
;
A
#
# COMPACT_ATOMS: atom_id res chain seq x y z
N MET A 1 -28.49 -30.04 -75.08
CA MET A 1 -29.53 -29.10 -74.61
C MET A 1 -29.29 -28.87 -73.13
N THR A 2 -28.95 -27.65 -72.76
CA THR A 2 -28.65 -27.20 -71.39
C THR A 2 -29.81 -26.33 -70.92
N GLU A 3 -30.43 -26.67 -69.80
CA GLU A 3 -31.34 -25.79 -69.07
C GLU A 3 -31.05 -25.85 -67.56
N SER A 4 -31.16 -24.69 -66.92
CA SER A 4 -30.67 -24.37 -65.59
C SER A 4 -31.79 -24.26 -64.54
N VAL A 5 -31.49 -24.74 -63.34
CA VAL A 5 -31.83 -24.27 -61.96
C VAL A 5 -33.16 -23.52 -61.70
N ARG A 6 -33.93 -24.04 -60.72
CA ARG A 6 -34.39 -23.31 -59.51
C ARG A 6 -34.87 -24.26 -58.40
N ALA A 7 -34.38 -24.05 -57.18
CA ALA A 7 -34.97 -24.57 -55.94
C ALA A 7 -35.66 -23.41 -55.20
N PRO A 8 -36.75 -23.64 -54.44
CA PRO A 8 -37.59 -22.58 -53.88
C PRO A 8 -36.99 -21.97 -52.61
N GLU A 9 -37.15 -20.66 -52.48
CA GLU A 9 -36.82 -19.86 -51.29
C GLU A 9 -37.74 -20.22 -50.11
N LYS A 10 -37.17 -20.34 -48.91
CA LYS A 10 -37.93 -20.45 -47.65
C LYS A 10 -37.60 -19.22 -46.80
N GLY A 11 -38.53 -18.27 -46.76
CA GLY A 11 -38.41 -17.04 -46.00
C GLY A 11 -38.20 -17.31 -44.51
N ALA A 12 -37.21 -16.64 -43.92
CA ALA A 12 -36.95 -16.68 -42.49
C ALA A 12 -38.04 -15.88 -41.75
N ASN A 13 -38.68 -16.52 -40.78
CA ASN A 13 -39.78 -15.95 -40.00
C ASN A 13 -39.25 -14.89 -39.03
N VAL A 14 -39.31 -13.62 -39.46
CA VAL A 14 -38.85 -12.41 -38.74
C VAL A 14 -39.55 -12.20 -37.39
N TRP A 15 -40.69 -12.86 -37.13
CA TRP A 15 -41.49 -12.63 -35.92
C TRP A 15 -41.06 -13.45 -34.68
N GLY A 16 -40.34 -14.57 -34.85
CA GLY A 16 -39.87 -15.39 -33.71
C GLY A 16 -38.72 -14.76 -32.93
N GLN A 17 -37.94 -13.88 -33.57
CA GLN A 17 -36.73 -13.29 -33.00
C GLN A 17 -37.02 -12.09 -32.08
N ALA A 18 -38.13 -11.39 -32.29
CA ALA A 18 -38.47 -10.19 -31.51
C ALA A 18 -38.95 -10.53 -30.08
N ILE A 19 -39.62 -11.67 -29.88
CA ILE A 19 -40.19 -12.05 -28.58
C ILE A 19 -39.10 -12.55 -27.62
N ALA A 20 -38.09 -13.26 -28.13
CA ALA A 20 -36.96 -13.74 -27.32
C ALA A 20 -36.10 -12.59 -26.75
N ALA A 21 -35.90 -11.52 -27.52
CA ALA A 21 -35.11 -10.37 -27.08
C ALA A 21 -35.78 -9.56 -25.96
N VAL A 22 -37.10 -9.36 -26.02
CA VAL A 22 -37.84 -8.60 -25.00
C VAL A 22 -37.89 -9.34 -23.67
N ALA A 23 -38.00 -10.68 -23.68
CA ALA A 23 -37.98 -11.50 -22.46
C ALA A 23 -36.64 -11.48 -21.74
N MET A 24 -35.51 -11.40 -22.47
CA MET A 24 -34.19 -11.28 -21.85
C MET A 24 -33.98 -9.92 -21.18
N VAL A 25 -34.47 -8.83 -21.80
CA VAL A 25 -34.31 -7.47 -21.25
C VAL A 25 -35.12 -7.28 -19.97
N THR A 26 -36.33 -7.84 -19.87
CA THR A 26 -37.14 -7.77 -18.64
C THR A 26 -36.59 -8.67 -17.53
N ALA A 27 -36.05 -9.85 -17.84
CA ALA A 27 -35.38 -10.70 -16.86
C ALA A 27 -34.08 -10.05 -16.31
N LEU A 28 -33.28 -9.42 -17.18
CA LEU A 28 -32.07 -8.72 -16.76
C LEU A 28 -32.37 -7.43 -15.99
N GLY A 29 -33.37 -6.65 -16.44
CA GLY A 29 -33.79 -5.43 -15.76
C GLY A 29 -34.42 -5.69 -14.37
N GLY A 30 -35.24 -6.72 -14.24
CA GLY A 30 -35.83 -7.12 -12.96
C GLY A 30 -34.79 -7.67 -11.96
N GLY A 31 -33.81 -8.44 -12.45
CA GLY A 31 -32.70 -8.94 -11.63
C GLY A 31 -31.79 -7.83 -11.10
N LEU A 32 -31.46 -6.83 -11.92
CA LEU A 32 -30.64 -5.69 -11.49
C LEU A 32 -31.37 -4.77 -10.51
N TRP A 33 -32.67 -4.55 -10.68
CA TRP A 33 -33.45 -3.70 -9.77
C TRP A 33 -33.61 -4.34 -8.38
N ALA A 34 -33.79 -5.67 -8.32
CA ALA A 34 -33.84 -6.39 -7.05
C ALA A 34 -32.48 -6.43 -6.33
N TYR A 35 -31.36 -6.51 -7.07
CA TYR A 35 -30.00 -6.47 -6.51
C TYR A 35 -29.63 -5.07 -5.97
N GLY A 36 -30.10 -4.01 -6.63
CA GLY A 36 -29.88 -2.63 -6.19
C GLY A 36 -30.58 -2.28 -4.87
N GLN A 37 -31.69 -2.95 -4.53
CA GLN A 37 -32.47 -2.65 -3.33
C GLN A 37 -32.03 -3.46 -2.09
N THR A 38 -31.23 -4.52 -2.24
CA THR A 38 -30.66 -5.28 -1.12
C THR A 38 -29.29 -4.77 -0.68
N SER A 39 -28.76 -3.74 -1.34
CA SER A 39 -27.52 -3.06 -0.94
C SER A 39 -27.82 -1.94 0.07
N GLU A 40 -28.55 -2.25 1.14
CA GLU A 40 -28.64 -1.36 2.29
C GLU A 40 -27.33 -1.43 3.09
N SER A 41 -26.53 -0.38 2.93
CA SER A 41 -25.55 0.18 3.87
C SER A 41 -24.84 -0.81 4.82
N SER A 42 -23.79 -1.44 4.33
CA SER A 42 -22.66 -1.84 5.16
C SER A 42 -21.42 -1.45 4.36
N GLY A 43 -20.73 -0.39 4.80
CA GLY A 43 -19.45 -0.02 4.20
C GLY A 43 -18.45 -1.18 4.28
N PRO A 44 -17.33 -1.13 3.52
CA PRO A 44 -16.27 -2.11 3.65
C PRO A 44 -15.87 -2.29 5.12
N PRO A 45 -15.56 -3.52 5.58
CA PRO A 45 -15.07 -3.72 6.94
C PRO A 45 -13.81 -2.88 7.17
N PRO A 46 -13.57 -2.42 8.41
CA PRO A 46 -12.39 -1.63 8.71
C PRO A 46 -11.13 -2.41 8.36
N ALA A 47 -10.08 -1.72 7.89
CA ALA A 47 -8.80 -2.36 7.67
C ALA A 47 -8.31 -3.02 8.97
N THR A 48 -7.83 -4.25 8.85
CA THR A 48 -7.24 -5.00 9.95
C THR A 48 -5.86 -5.46 9.53
N CYS A 49 -4.90 -5.38 10.43
CA CYS A 49 -3.59 -5.98 10.22
C CYS A 49 -3.78 -7.49 10.05
N SER A 50 -3.41 -7.99 8.87
CA SER A 50 -3.50 -9.41 8.58
C SER A 50 -2.46 -10.18 9.39
N ASP A 51 -2.90 -11.23 10.06
CA ASP A 51 -2.01 -12.17 10.74
C ASP A 51 -1.24 -12.98 9.69
N GLU A 52 0.01 -12.61 9.42
CA GLU A 52 0.95 -13.58 8.86
C GLU A 52 1.23 -14.66 9.92
N THR A 53 1.46 -15.90 9.47
CA THR A 53 1.73 -17.00 10.41
C THR A 53 2.97 -16.64 11.24
N PRO A 54 2.86 -16.56 12.59
CA PRO A 54 3.96 -16.10 13.42
C PRO A 54 5.21 -16.95 13.20
N GLY A 55 6.29 -16.33 12.74
CA GLY A 55 7.59 -16.94 12.66
C GLY A 55 8.15 -17.30 14.05
N LYS A 56 9.24 -18.06 14.09
CA LYS A 56 9.94 -18.37 15.34
C LYS A 56 10.36 -17.06 16.05
N PRO A 57 10.24 -16.94 17.38
CA PRO A 57 10.66 -15.73 18.09
C PRO A 57 12.13 -15.40 17.80
N THR A 58 12.37 -14.25 17.17
CA THR A 58 13.71 -13.82 16.74
C THR A 58 14.31 -12.69 17.58
N GLY A 59 13.55 -12.16 18.54
CA GLY A 59 13.91 -10.94 19.28
C GLY A 59 13.79 -9.66 18.43
N ARG A 60 13.19 -9.76 17.24
CA ARG A 60 12.90 -8.65 16.33
C ARG A 60 11.41 -8.35 16.34
N VAL A 61 11.05 -7.14 15.92
CA VAL A 61 9.64 -6.81 15.67
C VAL A 61 9.18 -7.57 14.42
N THR A 62 7.91 -7.96 14.39
CA THR A 62 7.28 -8.55 13.21
C THR A 62 6.53 -7.49 12.41
N GLY A 63 6.25 -7.77 11.13
CA GLY A 63 5.40 -6.92 10.29
C GLY A 63 4.01 -6.71 10.90
N ALA A 64 3.43 -7.74 11.53
CA ALA A 64 2.16 -7.61 12.26
C ALA A 64 2.26 -6.60 13.41
N GLN A 65 3.33 -6.65 14.21
CA GLN A 65 3.56 -5.69 15.30
C GLN A 65 3.78 -4.26 14.79
N LEU A 66 4.47 -4.10 13.65
CA LEU A 66 4.62 -2.81 13.00
C LEU A 66 3.28 -2.30 12.47
N CYS A 67 2.43 -3.19 11.93
CA CYS A 67 1.11 -2.82 11.45
C CYS A 67 0.21 -2.37 12.59
N GLU A 68 0.19 -3.08 13.72
CA GLU A 68 -0.55 -2.67 14.92
C GLU A 68 -0.08 -1.33 15.47
N ALA A 69 1.24 -1.08 15.45
CA ALA A 69 1.79 0.22 15.88
C ALA A 69 1.42 1.35 14.91
N LEU A 70 1.35 1.06 13.61
CA LEU A 70 1.04 2.04 12.57
C LEU A 70 -0.46 2.33 12.46
N LEU A 71 -1.32 1.30 12.40
CA LEU A 71 -2.77 1.35 12.25
C LEU A 71 -3.45 1.82 13.55
N ARG A 72 -3.22 3.09 13.88
CA ARG A 72 -3.81 3.77 15.03
C ARG A 72 -5.16 4.41 14.66
N PRO A 73 -6.09 4.54 15.62
CA PRO A 73 -7.37 5.20 15.37
C PRO A 73 -7.23 6.69 15.03
N ASP A 74 -6.14 7.35 15.46
CA ASP A 74 -5.85 8.76 15.16
C ASP A 74 -5.00 8.96 13.90
N LEU A 75 -4.66 7.90 13.15
CA LEU A 75 -3.74 7.99 12.01
C LEU A 75 -4.24 8.96 10.92
N ALA A 76 -5.52 8.87 10.55
CA ALA A 76 -6.12 9.75 9.55
C ALA A 76 -6.07 11.23 9.99
N GLU A 77 -6.28 11.50 11.28
CA GLU A 77 -6.16 12.85 11.84
C GLU A 77 -4.70 13.34 11.79
N LEU A 78 -3.73 12.48 12.11
CA LEU A 78 -2.30 12.82 12.04
C LEU A 78 -1.86 13.19 10.62
N LEU A 79 -2.44 12.54 9.61
CA LEU A 79 -2.23 12.79 8.17
C LEU A 79 -2.96 14.03 7.64
N GLY A 80 -3.85 14.62 8.45
CA GLY A 80 -4.67 15.77 8.06
C GLY A 80 -5.89 15.40 7.22
N THR A 81 -6.29 14.13 7.19
CA THR A 81 -7.47 13.61 6.49
C THR A 81 -8.42 12.89 7.44
N PRO A 82 -8.93 13.55 8.50
CA PRO A 82 -9.70 12.89 9.56
C PRO A 82 -11.03 12.25 9.12
N ALA A 83 -11.48 12.50 7.90
CA ALA A 83 -12.68 11.90 7.32
C ALA A 83 -12.39 10.63 6.48
N GLU A 84 -11.11 10.28 6.30
CA GLU A 84 -10.72 9.08 5.56
C GLU A 84 -10.61 7.87 6.50
N ASP A 85 -11.11 6.73 6.02
CA ASP A 85 -10.90 5.44 6.64
C ASP A 85 -9.73 4.72 5.96
N ALA A 86 -8.99 3.92 6.72
CA ALA A 86 -7.96 3.06 6.15
C ALA A 86 -8.61 1.99 5.25
N LYS A 87 -8.19 1.93 3.99
CA LYS A 87 -8.65 0.95 2.99
C LYS A 87 -8.02 -0.41 3.21
N THR A 88 -6.71 -0.41 3.44
CA THR A 88 -5.92 -1.62 3.61
C THR A 88 -4.90 -1.39 4.72
N ALA A 89 -4.57 -2.46 5.42
CA ALA A 89 -3.51 -2.49 6.40
C ALA A 89 -2.86 -3.88 6.35
N SER A 90 -1.55 -3.92 6.19
CA SER A 90 -0.83 -5.18 6.11
C SER A 90 0.54 -5.10 6.77
N GLY A 91 1.02 -6.23 7.24
CA GLY A 91 2.35 -6.42 7.80
C GLY A 91 3.05 -7.56 7.07
N SER A 92 4.37 -7.46 6.93
CA SER A 92 5.21 -8.45 6.28
C SER A 92 6.49 -8.68 7.09
N ASP A 93 6.88 -9.93 7.28
CA ASP A 93 8.19 -10.32 7.87
C ASP A 93 9.31 -10.44 6.80
N GLY A 94 9.35 -9.48 5.88
CA GLY A 94 10.27 -9.45 4.74
C GLY A 94 11.77 -9.46 5.10
N SER A 95 12.59 -9.73 4.08
CA SER A 95 14.05 -9.62 4.19
C SER A 95 14.65 -9.24 2.84
N VAL A 96 15.81 -8.59 2.89
CA VAL A 96 16.58 -8.22 1.70
C VAL A 96 17.83 -9.08 1.62
N GLY A 97 17.96 -9.81 0.51
CA GLY A 97 19.13 -10.63 0.22
C GLY A 97 20.23 -9.83 -0.46
N LEU A 98 21.45 -9.91 0.08
CA LEU A 98 22.64 -9.42 -0.61
C LEU A 98 23.26 -10.59 -1.41
N SER A 99 23.67 -10.34 -2.65
CA SER A 99 24.30 -11.37 -3.48
C SER A 99 25.55 -11.93 -2.78
N GLY A 100 25.53 -13.23 -2.44
CA GLY A 100 26.60 -13.89 -1.69
C GLY A 100 26.66 -13.58 -0.18
N GLY A 101 25.67 -12.86 0.35
CA GLY A 101 25.55 -12.48 1.75
C GLY A 101 24.40 -13.19 2.49
N LYS A 102 24.25 -12.85 3.78
CA LYS A 102 23.12 -13.27 4.60
C LYS A 102 21.96 -12.30 4.38
N ASP A 103 20.75 -12.82 4.32
CA ASP A 103 19.54 -12.00 4.27
C ASP A 103 19.44 -11.09 5.51
N ILE A 104 19.19 -9.81 5.27
CA ILE A 104 18.95 -8.81 6.29
C ILE A 104 17.43 -8.75 6.51
N PRO A 105 16.94 -9.09 7.71
CA PRO A 105 15.53 -8.95 8.04
C PRO A 105 15.10 -7.49 7.94
N MET A 106 13.99 -7.27 7.25
CA MET A 106 13.38 -5.96 7.04
C MET A 106 11.86 -6.10 7.14
N PRO A 107 11.31 -6.37 8.34
CA PRO A 107 9.87 -6.37 8.53
C PRO A 107 9.30 -4.99 8.22
N SER A 108 8.09 -4.98 7.66
CA SER A 108 7.41 -3.75 7.26
C SER A 108 5.91 -3.85 7.51
N ALA A 109 5.27 -2.70 7.58
CA ALA A 109 3.85 -2.56 7.56
C ALA A 109 3.42 -1.38 6.70
N GLU A 110 2.26 -1.50 6.07
CA GLU A 110 1.68 -0.49 5.21
C GLU A 110 0.22 -0.27 5.58
N VAL A 111 -0.19 1.00 5.61
CA VAL A 111 -1.59 1.42 5.74
C VAL A 111 -1.92 2.39 4.60
N GLU A 112 -2.97 2.06 3.86
CA GLU A 112 -3.43 2.83 2.70
C GLU A 112 -4.73 3.56 3.04
N PHE A 113 -4.80 4.84 2.68
CA PHE A 113 -5.98 5.69 2.67
C PHE A 113 -6.28 6.16 1.24
N ASP A 114 -7.33 6.94 1.05
CA ASP A 114 -7.62 7.57 -0.26
C ASP A 114 -6.49 8.51 -0.71
N THR A 115 -5.99 9.35 0.20
CA THR A 115 -4.99 10.36 -0.16
C THR A 115 -3.56 9.88 0.07
N TYR A 116 -3.33 9.07 1.09
CA TYR A 116 -2.00 8.74 1.57
C TYR A 116 -1.76 7.24 1.67
N THR A 117 -0.51 6.85 1.45
CA THR A 117 -0.01 5.54 1.87
C THR A 117 1.16 5.77 2.80
N VAL A 118 1.12 5.08 3.93
CA VAL A 118 2.11 5.17 5.00
C VAL A 118 2.75 3.80 5.18
N THR A 119 4.08 3.77 5.26
CA THR A 119 4.83 2.56 5.54
C THR A 119 5.69 2.76 6.77
N LEU A 120 5.78 1.74 7.61
CA LEU A 120 6.71 1.65 8.73
C LEU A 120 7.53 0.36 8.55
N SER A 121 8.85 0.48 8.45
CA SER A 121 9.75 -0.67 8.40
C SER A 121 10.81 -0.60 9.49
N ALA A 122 11.36 -1.76 9.84
CA ALA A 122 12.53 -1.86 10.70
C ALA A 122 13.66 -2.59 9.99
N THR A 123 14.89 -2.08 10.09
CA THR A 123 16.08 -2.68 9.46
C THR A 123 17.04 -3.18 10.54
N TYR A 124 17.68 -4.33 10.28
CA TYR A 124 18.61 -5.00 11.19
C TYR A 124 19.95 -5.29 10.49
N ASP A 125 20.56 -4.24 9.93
CA ASP A 125 21.79 -4.27 9.12
C ASP A 125 23.07 -3.90 9.90
N ASP A 126 22.95 -3.62 11.20
CA ASP A 126 24.03 -3.16 12.07
C ASP A 126 24.68 -1.83 11.63
N LEU A 127 24.00 -1.05 10.77
CA LEU A 127 24.48 0.25 10.30
C LEU A 127 23.91 1.41 11.13
N PRO A 128 24.73 2.39 11.55
CA PRO A 128 24.25 3.58 12.23
C PRO A 128 23.50 4.51 11.26
N VAL A 129 22.53 5.25 11.78
CA VAL A 129 21.77 6.26 11.01
C VAL A 129 22.58 7.54 10.84
N ALA A 130 23.38 7.93 11.84
CA ALA A 130 24.23 9.11 11.73
C ALA A 130 25.27 8.94 10.63
N GLY A 131 25.35 9.92 9.72
CA GLY A 131 26.25 9.88 8.56
C GLY A 131 25.56 9.41 7.27
N SER A 132 24.37 8.78 7.36
CA SER A 132 23.62 8.33 6.19
C SER A 132 23.17 9.48 5.29
N GLU A 133 23.07 10.71 5.80
CA GLU A 133 22.74 11.90 5.00
C GLU A 133 23.72 12.17 3.85
N SER A 134 24.96 11.68 3.97
CA SER A 134 25.97 11.82 2.92
C SER A 134 25.73 10.92 1.71
N LEU A 135 24.91 9.88 1.88
CA LEU A 135 24.59 8.87 0.87
C LEU A 135 23.19 9.10 0.28
N LEU A 136 22.33 9.81 1.00
CA LEU A 136 20.93 10.01 0.66
C LEU A 136 20.71 11.35 -0.06
N ARG A 137 19.79 11.35 -1.01
CA ARG A 137 19.45 12.53 -1.78
C ARG A 137 18.56 13.48 -0.97
N ASP A 138 18.87 14.77 -1.04
CA ASP A 138 18.09 15.84 -0.41
C ASP A 138 17.85 15.54 1.09
N ALA A 139 18.91 15.05 1.75
CA ALA A 139 18.85 14.52 3.10
C ALA A 139 19.21 15.56 4.16
N GLU A 140 18.46 15.54 5.26
CA GLU A 140 18.61 16.45 6.38
C GLU A 140 18.77 15.69 7.69
N LYS A 141 19.79 16.04 8.47
CA LYS A 141 19.95 15.53 9.84
C LYS A 141 18.83 16.04 10.72
N ARG A 142 18.27 15.13 11.50
CA ARG A 142 17.23 15.38 12.48
C ARG A 142 17.52 14.62 13.77
N THR A 143 16.72 14.92 14.78
CA THR A 143 16.67 14.15 16.02
C THR A 143 15.22 13.92 16.33
N VAL A 144 14.85 12.66 16.56
CA VAL A 144 13.47 12.24 16.82
C VAL A 144 13.49 11.48 18.13
N LEU A 145 12.76 11.97 19.13
CA LEU A 145 12.64 11.30 20.43
C LEU A 145 14.02 10.95 21.06
N GLY A 146 14.99 11.85 20.92
CA GLY A 146 16.36 11.68 21.44
C GLY A 146 17.26 10.73 20.63
N ARG A 147 16.84 10.30 19.44
CA ARG A 147 17.61 9.40 18.56
C ARG A 147 18.07 10.13 17.29
N PRO A 148 19.25 9.81 16.75
CA PRO A 148 19.66 10.27 15.43
C PRO A 148 18.63 9.88 14.38
N ALA A 149 18.35 10.81 13.47
CA ALA A 149 17.41 10.59 12.38
C ALA A 149 17.88 11.33 11.13
N VAL A 150 17.46 10.84 9.96
CA VAL A 150 17.70 11.49 8.67
C VAL A 150 16.38 11.52 7.90
N LEU A 151 16.00 12.73 7.49
CA LEU A 151 14.85 12.98 6.64
C LEU A 151 15.34 13.09 5.19
N TYR A 152 14.75 12.37 4.25
CA TYR A 152 15.22 12.34 2.86
C TYR A 152 14.08 12.18 1.85
N SER A 153 14.37 12.52 0.59
CA SER A 153 13.44 12.37 -0.54
C SER A 153 13.74 11.11 -1.31
N ASP A 154 12.68 10.44 -1.75
CA ASP A 154 12.76 9.41 -2.79
C ASP A 154 11.55 9.50 -3.72
N ARG A 155 11.34 8.47 -4.55
CA ARG A 155 10.17 8.32 -5.42
C ARG A 155 9.70 6.88 -5.41
N THR A 156 8.38 6.69 -5.50
CA THR A 156 7.83 5.36 -5.82
C THR A 156 8.20 4.95 -7.24
N ILE A 157 7.93 3.71 -7.62
CA ILE A 157 8.12 3.22 -8.99
C ILE A 157 6.76 3.19 -9.69
N ARG A 158 6.65 3.85 -10.85
CA ARG A 158 5.49 3.70 -11.73
C ARG A 158 5.70 2.51 -12.64
N ILE A 159 4.71 1.62 -12.71
CA ILE A 159 4.66 0.52 -13.68
C ILE A 159 3.42 0.70 -14.56
N ALA A 160 3.61 0.72 -15.87
CA ALA A 160 2.55 0.83 -16.87
C ALA A 160 2.46 -0.47 -17.66
N PHE A 161 1.38 -1.22 -17.41
CA PHE A 161 1.09 -2.46 -18.13
C PHE A 161 0.38 -2.16 -19.43
N ARG A 162 0.87 -2.73 -20.54
CA ARG A 162 0.19 -2.63 -21.83
C ARG A 162 -0.77 -3.80 -21.99
N LEU A 163 -2.03 -3.50 -22.34
CA LEU A 163 -3.06 -4.52 -22.56
C LEU A 163 -3.01 -5.16 -23.95
N ASP A 164 -2.07 -4.73 -24.81
CA ASP A 164 -1.82 -5.29 -26.14
C ASP A 164 -0.80 -6.43 -26.14
N GLY A 165 -0.37 -6.88 -24.95
CA GLY A 165 0.62 -7.95 -24.79
C GLY A 165 2.06 -7.52 -25.01
N GLY A 166 2.32 -6.21 -25.17
CA GLY A 166 3.68 -5.67 -25.17
C GLY A 166 4.31 -5.60 -23.77
N ASP A 167 5.61 -5.35 -23.73
CA ASP A 167 6.37 -5.21 -22.48
C ASP A 167 5.83 -4.08 -21.60
N ALA A 168 5.90 -4.28 -20.27
CA ALA A 168 5.56 -3.26 -19.30
C ALA A 168 6.63 -2.15 -19.29
N ASP A 169 6.19 -0.90 -19.21
CA ASP A 169 7.08 0.24 -19.03
C ASP A 169 7.22 0.58 -17.54
N SER A 170 8.41 1.04 -17.13
CA SER A 170 8.66 1.43 -15.74
C SER A 170 9.45 2.73 -15.67
N GLY A 171 9.19 3.53 -14.63
CA GLY A 171 9.89 4.80 -14.44
C GLY A 171 9.63 5.41 -13.07
N PRO A 172 10.12 6.63 -12.82
CA PRO A 172 9.89 7.33 -11.57
C PRO A 172 8.39 7.54 -11.34
N GLY A 173 7.93 7.14 -10.16
CA GLY A 173 6.59 7.36 -9.65
C GLY A 173 6.46 8.69 -8.91
N VAL A 174 5.55 8.70 -7.94
CA VAL A 174 5.22 9.90 -7.17
C VAL A 174 6.29 10.20 -6.12
N PRO A 175 6.42 11.46 -5.67
CA PRO A 175 7.31 11.81 -4.57
C PRO A 175 7.01 11.02 -3.29
N LEU A 176 8.05 10.50 -2.67
CA LEU A 176 8.04 9.84 -1.37
C LEU A 176 8.90 10.66 -0.41
N ARG A 177 8.43 10.83 0.83
CA ARG A 177 9.22 11.40 1.92
C ARG A 177 9.44 10.35 2.98
N SER A 178 10.69 10.24 3.43
CA SER A 178 11.14 9.18 4.32
C SER A 178 11.91 9.75 5.50
N LEU A 179 11.66 9.20 6.68
CA LEU A 179 12.34 9.54 7.92
C LEU A 179 12.92 8.27 8.53
N MET A 180 14.24 8.14 8.41
CA MET A 180 15.03 7.08 9.01
C MET A 180 15.40 7.48 10.44
N VAL A 181 15.08 6.66 11.43
CA VAL A 181 15.32 6.93 12.86
C VAL A 181 16.08 5.78 13.47
N ALA A 182 17.14 6.07 14.23
CA ALA A 182 17.94 5.05 14.89
C ALA A 182 17.12 4.22 15.89
N LYS A 183 17.38 2.91 15.91
CA LYS A 183 16.73 1.96 16.82
C LYS A 183 17.08 2.14 18.29
N ASP A 184 18.12 2.89 18.60
CA ASP A 184 18.43 3.34 19.96
C ASP A 184 19.15 4.70 19.94
N ALA A 185 19.21 5.35 21.11
CA ALA A 185 19.85 6.67 21.25
C ALA A 185 21.38 6.63 21.08
N LYS A 186 22.00 5.45 21.14
CA LYS A 186 23.44 5.26 20.94
C LYS A 186 23.78 5.09 19.46
N ASP A 187 22.77 4.97 18.59
CA ASP A 187 22.93 4.71 17.17
C ASP A 187 23.71 3.42 16.90
N GLY A 188 23.43 2.38 17.69
CA GLY A 188 24.21 1.14 17.70
C GLY A 188 24.03 0.24 16.47
N GLY A 189 23.10 0.56 15.58
CA GLY A 189 22.82 -0.21 14.37
C GLY A 189 21.34 -0.45 14.09
N GLY A 190 20.97 -0.39 12.81
CA GLY A 190 19.61 -0.55 12.33
C GLY A 190 18.71 0.66 12.59
N SER A 191 17.60 0.71 11.86
CA SER A 191 16.70 1.85 11.82
C SER A 191 15.23 1.42 11.91
N PHE A 192 14.38 2.39 12.26
CA PHE A 192 13.00 2.42 11.83
C PHE A 192 12.86 3.46 10.73
N ASP A 193 12.19 3.12 9.64
CA ASP A 193 11.94 4.01 8.52
C ASP A 193 10.44 4.24 8.42
N VAL A 194 10.02 5.49 8.56
CA VAL A 194 8.64 5.92 8.31
C VAL A 194 8.62 6.60 6.96
N THR A 195 7.78 6.12 6.04
CA THR A 195 7.67 6.69 4.70
C THR A 195 6.24 7.09 4.40
N LEU A 196 6.09 8.18 3.66
CA LEU A 196 4.81 8.77 3.28
C LEU A 196 4.85 9.13 1.80
N TRP A 197 3.81 8.78 1.07
CA TRP A 197 3.55 9.31 -0.28
C TRP A 197 2.06 9.57 -0.46
N ARG A 198 1.73 10.36 -1.49
CA ARG A 198 0.36 10.77 -1.80
C ARG A 198 -0.10 10.23 -3.15
N ALA A 199 -1.32 9.70 -3.18
CA ALA A 199 -1.97 9.20 -4.39
C ALA A 199 -2.18 10.29 -5.45
N ASP A 200 -2.33 11.54 -5.03
CA ASP A 200 -2.46 12.70 -5.91
C ASP A 200 -1.13 13.24 -6.48
N GLY A 201 0.00 12.64 -6.11
CA GLY A 201 1.33 13.00 -6.61
C GLY A 201 1.94 14.26 -5.99
N MET A 202 1.27 14.90 -5.04
CA MET A 202 1.83 16.02 -4.28
C MET A 202 2.96 15.54 -3.35
N VAL A 203 3.90 16.43 -3.06
CA VAL A 203 4.97 16.14 -2.09
C VAL A 203 4.39 16.17 -0.67
N PRO A 204 4.54 15.09 0.12
CA PRO A 204 4.13 15.07 1.52
C PRO A 204 4.84 16.14 2.37
N ASP A 205 4.15 16.63 3.40
CA ASP A 205 4.71 17.60 4.37
C ASP A 205 5.60 16.89 5.41
N ASP A 206 6.82 17.37 5.55
CA ASP A 206 7.81 16.86 6.51
C ASP A 206 7.34 16.99 7.97
N ALA A 207 6.54 18.01 8.29
CA ALA A 207 5.98 18.18 9.63
C ALA A 207 4.92 17.12 9.96
N VAL A 208 4.19 16.63 8.95
CA VAL A 208 3.27 15.48 9.10
C VAL A 208 4.08 14.22 9.39
N LEU A 209 5.14 13.98 8.61
CA LEU A 209 5.99 12.80 8.77
C LEU A 209 6.68 12.76 10.13
N LEU A 210 7.21 13.90 10.61
CA LEU A 210 7.83 13.99 11.93
C LEU A 210 6.82 13.70 13.05
N ARG A 211 5.65 14.34 13.01
CA ARG A 211 4.59 14.12 14.01
C ARG A 211 4.12 12.66 14.03
N LEU A 212 3.99 12.05 12.86
CA LEU A 212 3.64 10.64 12.73
C LEU A 212 4.67 9.77 13.42
N ALA A 213 5.96 9.96 13.13
CA ALA A 213 7.04 9.20 13.76
C ALA A 213 7.07 9.37 15.29
N GLU A 214 6.87 10.59 15.79
CA GLU A 214 6.81 10.87 17.23
C GLU A 214 5.65 10.16 17.94
N LYS A 215 4.55 9.85 17.24
CA LYS A 215 3.37 9.17 17.79
C LYS A 215 3.40 7.66 17.60
N VAL A 216 3.94 7.18 16.48
CA VAL A 216 3.96 5.76 16.10
C VAL A 216 5.16 5.03 16.69
N LEU A 217 6.36 5.61 16.62
CA LEU A 217 7.57 4.91 17.06
C LEU A 217 7.55 4.49 18.55
N PRO A 218 7.03 5.30 19.49
CA PRO A 218 6.93 4.88 20.88
C PRO A 218 6.02 3.66 21.14
N THR A 219 5.11 3.34 20.22
CA THR A 219 4.21 2.19 20.37
C THR A 219 4.76 0.92 19.76
N VAL A 220 5.90 0.99 19.06
CA VAL A 220 6.55 -0.20 18.51
C VAL A 220 7.14 -1.06 19.64
N PRO A 221 6.89 -2.38 19.66
CA PRO A 221 7.47 -3.26 20.66
C PRO A 221 8.99 -3.18 20.70
N GLY A 222 9.55 -3.09 21.91
CA GLY A 222 10.99 -2.94 22.11
C GLY A 222 11.51 -1.50 22.00
N TRP A 223 10.64 -0.51 21.77
CA TRP A 223 11.00 0.89 21.90
C TRP A 223 11.30 1.24 23.36
N THR A 224 12.56 1.49 23.67
CA THR A 224 12.98 2.01 24.97
C THR A 224 13.00 3.53 24.92
N ALA A 225 12.19 4.19 25.75
CA ALA A 225 12.32 5.62 25.97
C ALA A 225 13.74 5.91 26.46
N GLY A 226 14.45 6.80 25.79
CA GLY A 226 15.83 7.14 26.15
C GLY A 226 15.88 7.60 27.60
N SER A 227 16.68 6.92 28.42
CA SER A 227 17.06 7.30 29.78
C SER A 227 18.11 8.40 29.77
#